data_AF-A0A370PJL6-F1
#
_entry.id   AF-A0A370PJL6-F1
#
_cell.length_a   1.000
_cell.length_b   1.000
_cell.length_c   1.000
_cell.angle_alpha   90.00
_cell.angle_beta   90.00
_cell.angle_gamma   90.00
#
_symmetry.space_group_name_H-M   'P 1'
#
loop_
_entity.id
_entity.type
_entity.pdbx_description
1 polymer ?
#
loop_
_entity_poly.entity_id
_entity_poly.type
_entity_poly.pdbx_seq_one_letter_code
_entity_poly.pdbx_strand_id
1 'polypeptide(L)'
;MDPEASHWAIRNAPLCLSCKRPTTERTAQRGNRLGHSGRPYFKCESCNRFSCFGDMRGIHLNNPVCYCEGYLFSRRQIAGWDSQQKVPGAIHYVCAVGKCDFFEYCRDNDGHILYHTNLPEDPRSMGF
;
A
#
# COMPACT_ATOMS: atom_id res chain seq x y z
N MET A 1 3.89 -13.95 -9.42
CA MET A 1 2.66 -13.92 -8.61
C MET A 1 1.70 -12.99 -9.31
N ASP A 2 0.43 -13.36 -9.46
CA ASP A 2 -0.56 -12.51 -10.14
C ASP A 2 -0.79 -11.23 -9.30
N PRO A 3 -0.45 -10.02 -9.80
CA PRO A 3 -0.59 -8.78 -9.05
C PRO A 3 -2.05 -8.36 -8.83
N GLU A 4 -2.99 -8.83 -9.66
CA GLU A 4 -4.41 -8.49 -9.56
C GLU A 4 -5.17 -9.45 -8.65
N ALA A 5 -4.59 -10.60 -8.32
CA ALA A 5 -5.17 -11.56 -7.39
C ALA A 5 -5.36 -10.95 -5.99
N SER A 6 -6.42 -11.40 -5.31
CA SER A 6 -6.66 -11.07 -3.91
C SER A 6 -5.47 -11.46 -3.03
N HIS A 7 -5.20 -10.63 -2.03
CA HIS A 7 -4.08 -10.84 -1.14
C HIS A 7 -4.29 -12.07 -0.27
N TRP A 8 -3.50 -13.12 -0.51
CA TRP A 8 -3.67 -14.45 0.11
C TRP A 8 -3.68 -14.45 1.65
N ALA A 9 -2.97 -13.51 2.28
CA ALA A 9 -2.93 -13.38 3.74
C ALA A 9 -4.12 -12.61 4.36
N ILE A 10 -4.92 -11.90 3.54
CA ILE A 10 -6.12 -11.18 4.01
C ILE A 10 -7.30 -12.16 3.98
N ARG A 11 -7.44 -12.95 5.04
CA ARG A 11 -8.56 -13.90 5.19
C ARG A 11 -9.85 -13.23 5.67
N ASN A 12 -9.71 -12.15 6.42
CA ASN A 12 -10.80 -11.34 6.94
C ASN A 12 -10.42 -9.85 6.79
N ALA A 13 -11.41 -8.99 6.61
CA ALA A 13 -11.19 -7.55 6.57
C ALA A 13 -10.46 -7.09 7.86
N PRO A 14 -9.37 -6.31 7.76
CA PRO A 14 -8.63 -5.86 8.93
C PRO A 14 -9.48 -4.92 9.78
N LEU A 15 -9.22 -4.89 11.09
CA LEU A 15 -9.79 -3.85 11.95
C LEU A 15 -9.05 -2.53 11.72
N CYS A 16 -9.77 -1.42 11.79
CA CYS A 16 -9.16 -0.09 11.70
C CYS A 16 -8.13 0.09 12.83
N LEU A 17 -6.89 0.47 12.49
CA LEU A 17 -5.84 0.64 13.50
C LEU A 17 -6.18 1.71 14.55
N SER A 18 -6.93 2.76 14.15
CA SER A 18 -7.29 3.87 15.02
C SER A 18 -8.48 3.57 15.95
N CYS A 19 -9.59 3.01 15.43
CA CYS A 19 -10.82 2.83 16.21
C CYS A 19 -11.20 1.36 16.48
N LYS A 20 -10.41 0.41 15.97
CA LYS A 20 -10.60 -1.06 16.09
C LYS A 20 -11.93 -1.60 15.55
N ARG A 21 -12.73 -0.80 14.85
CA ARG A 21 -13.95 -1.25 14.17
C ARG A 21 -13.62 -1.99 12.86
N PRO A 22 -14.50 -2.90 12.40
CA PRO A 22 -14.35 -3.55 11.10
C PRO A 22 -14.19 -2.54 9.95
N THR A 23 -13.33 -2.89 9.00
CA THR A 23 -13.27 -2.20 7.72
C THR A 23 -14.18 -2.88 6.71
N THR A 24 -14.54 -2.15 5.66
CA THR A 24 -15.35 -2.67 4.56
C THR A 24 -14.54 -2.68 3.28
N GLU A 25 -14.66 -3.75 2.51
CA GLU A 25 -14.07 -3.83 1.18
C GLU A 25 -14.83 -2.92 0.19
N ARG A 26 -14.05 -2.28 -0.68
CA ARG A 26 -14.49 -1.36 -1.73
C ARG A 26 -13.60 -1.58 -2.95
N THR A 27 -14.09 -1.16 -4.12
CA THR A 27 -13.29 -1.15 -5.35
C THR A 27 -13.01 0.30 -5.75
N ALA A 28 -11.75 0.61 -6.04
CA ALA A 28 -11.34 1.94 -6.46
C ALA A 28 -12.00 2.31 -7.80
N GLN A 29 -12.63 3.48 -7.86
CA GLN A 29 -13.40 3.92 -9.01
C GLN A 29 -12.55 4.02 -10.29
N ARG A 30 -13.19 3.81 -11.44
CA ARG A 30 -12.60 4.04 -12.77
C ARG A 30 -12.32 5.53 -12.95
N GLY A 31 -11.12 5.88 -13.42
CA GLY A 31 -10.71 7.26 -13.67
C GLY A 31 -9.86 7.92 -12.58
N ASN A 32 -9.45 7.18 -11.54
CA ASN A 32 -8.45 7.70 -10.60
C ASN A 32 -7.10 7.82 -11.32
N ARG A 33 -6.65 9.07 -11.52
CA ARG A 33 -5.41 9.42 -12.24
C ARG A 33 -4.15 8.78 -11.64
N LEU A 34 -4.21 8.34 -10.38
CA LEU A 34 -3.11 7.68 -9.68
C LEU A 34 -2.94 6.20 -10.06
N GLY A 35 -3.76 5.66 -10.97
CA GLY A 35 -3.56 4.31 -11.49
C GLY A 35 -4.00 3.17 -10.55
N HIS A 36 -4.80 3.51 -9.53
CA HIS A 36 -5.42 2.54 -8.62
C HIS A 36 -6.79 2.04 -9.10
N SER A 37 -7.30 2.49 -10.24
CA SER A 37 -8.63 2.09 -10.73
C SER A 37 -8.79 0.57 -10.80
N GLY A 38 -9.93 0.07 -10.30
CA GLY A 38 -10.25 -1.35 -10.28
C GLY A 38 -9.67 -2.13 -9.09
N ARG A 39 -8.76 -1.55 -8.30
CA ARG A 39 -8.14 -2.24 -7.17
C ARG A 39 -9.11 -2.41 -6.00
N PRO A 40 -9.22 -3.60 -5.39
CA PRO A 40 -9.91 -3.77 -4.12
C PRO A 40 -9.13 -3.08 -2.99
N TYR A 41 -9.82 -2.48 -2.04
CA TYR A 41 -9.25 -1.87 -0.85
C TYR A 41 -10.19 -1.92 0.34
N PHE A 42 -9.62 -1.89 1.54
CA PHE A 42 -10.35 -1.85 2.79
C PHE A 42 -10.39 -0.43 3.35
N LYS A 43 -11.57 0.00 3.80
CA LYS A 43 -11.79 1.33 4.36
C LYS A 43 -12.55 1.24 5.67
N CYS A 44 -12.12 2.01 6.66
CA CYS A 44 -12.92 2.24 7.86
C CYS A 44 -13.94 3.34 7.58
N GLU A 45 -15.23 3.01 7.58
CA GLU A 45 -16.28 3.99 7.36
C GLU A 45 -16.45 4.95 8.54
N SER A 46 -16.25 4.48 9.78
CA SER A 46 -16.32 5.33 10.98
C SER A 46 -15.24 6.43 11.00
N CYS A 47 -14.02 6.11 10.58
CA CYS A 47 -12.92 7.08 10.54
C CYS A 47 -12.79 7.77 9.18
N ASN A 48 -13.55 7.32 8.17
CA ASN A 48 -13.37 7.69 6.78
C ASN A 48 -11.91 7.55 6.29
N ARG A 49 -11.23 6.47 6.71
CA ARG A 49 -9.79 6.25 6.44
C ARG A 49 -9.55 4.97 5.66
N PHE A 50 -8.64 5.05 4.69
CA PHE A 50 -8.07 3.89 4.01
C PHE A 50 -7.31 3.00 5.02
N SER A 51 -7.39 1.69 4.85
CA SER A 51 -6.65 0.71 5.66
C SER A 51 -5.53 0.05 4.86
N CYS A 52 -5.87 -0.69 3.80
CA CYS A 52 -4.90 -1.30 2.89
C CYS A 52 -5.57 -1.69 1.57
N PHE A 53 -4.77 -1.96 0.52
CA PHE A 53 -5.27 -2.61 -0.69
C PHE A 53 -5.50 -4.10 -0.45
N GLY A 54 -6.44 -4.68 -1.18
CA GLY A 54 -6.84 -6.09 -1.08
C GLY A 54 -6.19 -7.01 -2.12
N ASP A 55 -5.35 -6.48 -3.02
CA ASP A 55 -4.69 -7.22 -4.10
C ASP A 55 -3.20 -7.53 -3.80
N MET A 56 -2.50 -8.23 -4.69
CA MET A 56 -1.06 -8.52 -4.54
C MET A 56 -0.12 -7.47 -5.17
N ARG A 57 -0.65 -6.40 -5.77
CA ARG A 57 0.14 -5.39 -6.49
C ARG A 57 1.03 -4.58 -5.55
N GLY A 58 2.34 -4.61 -5.78
CA GLY A 58 3.36 -3.93 -4.96
C GLY A 58 3.91 -4.80 -3.85
N ILE A 59 3.53 -6.08 -3.78
CA ILE A 59 4.11 -7.06 -2.87
C ILE A 59 5.25 -7.80 -3.58
N HIS A 60 6.46 -7.66 -3.08
CA HIS A 60 7.65 -8.31 -3.64
C HIS A 60 8.45 -8.99 -2.52
N LEU A 61 9.16 -10.07 -2.87
CA LEU A 61 9.96 -10.86 -1.91
C LEU A 61 11.15 -10.09 -1.33
N ASN A 62 11.54 -8.98 -1.96
CA ASN A 62 12.60 -8.09 -1.49
C ASN A 62 12.08 -6.88 -0.71
N ASN A 63 10.75 -6.75 -0.53
CA ASN A 63 10.21 -5.72 0.34
C ASN A 63 10.57 -6.04 1.80
N PRO A 64 10.78 -5.04 2.67
CA PRO A 64 10.96 -5.30 4.09
C PRO A 64 9.71 -5.98 4.68
N VAL A 65 9.92 -6.79 5.72
CA VAL A 65 8.82 -7.44 6.44
C VAL A 65 8.16 -6.44 7.38
N CYS A 66 6.83 -6.52 7.50
CA CYS A 66 6.09 -5.70 8.45
C CYS A 66 5.98 -6.37 9.83
N TYR A 67 5.37 -5.68 10.80
CA TYR A 67 5.22 -6.14 12.18
C TYR A 67 4.09 -7.17 12.40
N CYS A 68 3.45 -7.64 11.32
CA CYS A 68 2.43 -8.68 11.44
C CYS A 68 3.06 -10.03 11.80
N GLU A 69 2.31 -10.84 12.55
CA GLU A 69 2.67 -12.24 12.78
C GLU A 69 2.95 -12.96 11.46
N GLY A 70 4.00 -13.77 11.44
CA GLY A 70 4.48 -14.46 10.23
C GLY A 70 5.35 -13.61 9.31
N TYR A 71 5.76 -12.40 9.72
CA TYR A 71 6.71 -11.54 8.99
C TYR A 71 6.34 -11.33 7.52
N LEU A 72 5.09 -10.91 7.30
CA LEU A 72 4.56 -10.71 5.96
C LEU A 72 5.32 -9.58 5.23
N PHE A 73 5.64 -9.81 3.96
CA PHE A 73 6.21 -8.79 3.08
C PHE A 73 5.28 -7.57 3.02
N SER A 74 5.87 -6.39 3.20
CA SER A 74 5.17 -5.10 3.08
C SER A 74 4.75 -4.83 1.63
N ARG A 75 3.91 -3.80 1.44
CA ARG A 75 3.53 -3.28 0.12
C ARG A 75 4.32 -2.04 -0.20
N ARG A 76 4.97 -2.05 -1.36
CA ARG A 76 5.60 -0.88 -1.95
C ARG A 76 4.57 -0.02 -2.65
N GLN A 77 4.57 1.28 -2.37
CA GLN A 77 3.60 2.26 -2.88
C GLN A 77 4.29 3.59 -3.18
N ILE A 78 3.59 4.45 -3.92
CA ILE A 78 3.98 5.83 -4.17
C ILE A 78 3.09 6.73 -3.32
N ALA A 79 3.69 7.64 -2.56
CA ALA A 79 2.96 8.64 -1.81
C ALA A 79 2.22 9.56 -2.77
N GLY A 80 1.00 9.96 -2.40
CA GLY A 80 0.23 10.95 -3.16
C GLY A 80 1.01 12.26 -3.37
N TRP A 81 0.47 13.09 -4.25
CA TRP A 81 1.04 14.41 -4.55
C TRP A 81 0.38 15.55 -3.76
N ASP A 82 -0.59 15.24 -2.92
CA ASP A 82 -1.29 16.22 -2.10
C ASP A 82 -0.43 16.70 -0.91
N SER A 83 -0.83 17.85 -0.35
CA SER A 83 -0.17 18.48 0.78
C SER A 83 -0.31 17.71 2.10
N GLN A 84 -1.09 16.62 2.14
CA GLN A 84 -1.18 15.77 3.32
C GLN A 84 -0.01 14.78 3.39
N GLN A 85 0.73 14.58 2.29
CA GLN A 85 1.91 13.74 2.28
C GLN A 85 3.12 14.48 2.84
N LYS A 86 3.78 13.88 3.83
CA LYS A 86 5.03 14.41 4.40
C LYS A 86 6.13 14.55 3.34
N VAL A 87 6.20 13.60 2.41
CA VAL A 87 7.15 13.59 1.29
C VAL A 87 6.38 13.16 0.02
N PRO A 88 5.82 14.09 -0.75
CA PRO A 88 5.05 13.79 -1.96
C PRO A 88 5.85 13.00 -3.00
N GLY A 89 5.21 12.02 -3.66
CA GLY A 89 5.84 11.20 -4.71
C GLY A 89 6.92 10.21 -4.23
N ALA A 90 7.22 10.18 -2.93
CA ALA A 90 8.17 9.24 -2.35
C ALA A 90 7.67 7.80 -2.43
N ILE A 91 8.60 6.89 -2.68
CA ILE A 91 8.35 5.47 -2.61
C ILE A 91 8.49 5.02 -1.17
N HIS A 92 7.51 4.27 -0.70
CA HIS A 92 7.47 3.81 0.68
C HIS A 92 6.87 2.40 0.76
N TYR A 93 7.09 1.76 1.89
CA TYR A 93 6.59 0.45 2.25
C TYR A 93 5.60 0.59 3.39
N VAL A 94 4.46 -0.08 3.29
CA VAL A 94 3.46 -0.17 4.36
C VAL A 94 3.04 -1.61 4.64
N CYS A 95 2.40 -1.85 5.77
CA CYS A 95 1.74 -3.13 6.02
C CYS A 95 0.79 -3.51 4.87
N ALA A 96 1.05 -4.65 4.22
CA ALA A 96 0.27 -5.12 3.08
C ALA A 96 -1.18 -5.50 3.43
N VAL A 97 -1.40 -5.92 4.69
CA VAL A 97 -2.65 -6.49 5.20
C VAL A 97 -3.40 -5.58 6.17
N GLY A 98 -2.91 -4.36 6.41
CA GLY A 98 -3.59 -3.35 7.24
C GLY A 98 -3.71 -3.68 8.73
N LYS A 99 -2.94 -4.64 9.25
CA LYS A 99 -3.01 -5.10 10.66
C LYS A 99 -1.98 -4.46 11.59
N CYS A 100 -0.94 -3.82 11.06
CA CYS A 100 0.04 -3.04 11.83
C CYS A 100 0.33 -1.71 11.14
N ASP A 101 1.02 -0.83 11.85
CA ASP A 101 1.39 0.53 11.46
C ASP A 101 2.78 0.61 10.82
N PHE A 102 3.34 -0.52 10.35
CA PHE A 102 4.62 -0.54 9.64
C PHE A 102 4.64 0.47 8.50
N PHE A 103 5.66 1.33 8.50
CA PHE A 103 5.93 2.33 7.47
C PHE A 103 7.44 2.58 7.36
N GLU A 104 7.97 2.52 6.15
CA GLU A 104 9.35 2.91 5.86
C GLU A 104 9.49 3.55 4.47
N TYR A 105 10.35 4.55 4.32
CA TYR A 105 10.72 5.04 2.99
C TYR A 105 11.67 4.06 2.31
N CYS A 106 11.47 3.86 1.00
CA CYS A 106 12.43 3.18 0.16
C CYS A 106 13.64 4.11 -0.06
N ARG A 107 14.84 3.59 0.16
CA ARG A 107 16.09 4.35 0.11
C ARG A 107 17.11 3.69 -0.80
N ASP A 108 17.99 4.50 -1.38
CA ASP A 108 19.18 4.00 -2.06
C ASP A 108 20.27 3.54 -1.07
N ASN A 109 21.42 3.12 -1.59
CA ASN A 109 22.56 2.66 -0.80
C ASN A 109 23.19 3.75 0.07
N ASP A 110 22.98 5.03 -0.28
CA ASP A 110 23.49 6.18 0.46
C ASP A 110 22.46 6.69 1.49
N GLY A 111 21.28 6.07 1.55
CA GLY A 111 20.21 6.39 2.50
C GLY A 111 19.25 7.49 2.01
N HIS A 112 19.34 7.95 0.76
CA HIS A 112 18.42 8.93 0.21
C HIS A 112 17.08 8.31 -0.15
N ILE A 113 15.99 9.04 0.11
CA ILE A 113 14.63 8.60 -0.25
C ILE A 113 14.48 8.55 -1.76
N LEU A 114 13.94 7.44 -2.27
CA LEU A 114 13.60 7.29 -3.68
C LEU A 114 12.23 7.88 -3.99
N TYR A 115 12.13 8.54 -5.14
CA TYR A 115 10.92 9.16 -5.67
C TYR A 115 10.52 8.50 -6.98
N HIS A 116 9.23 8.44 -7.27
CA HIS A 116 8.78 7.83 -8.52
C HIS A 116 9.26 8.60 -9.77
N THR A 117 9.48 9.92 -9.67
CA THR A 117 9.96 10.75 -10.79
C THR A 117 11.40 10.44 -11.16
N ASN A 118 12.13 9.76 -10.27
CA ASN A 118 13.51 9.36 -10.47
C ASN A 118 13.60 7.92 -11.01
N LEU A 119 12.46 7.27 -11.26
CA LEU A 119 12.41 5.95 -11.87
C LEU A 119 12.23 6.07 -13.39
N PRO A 120 13.00 5.32 -14.18
CA PRO A 120 12.94 5.39 -15.64
C PRO A 120 11.68 4.73 -16.26
N GLU A 121 10.86 4.05 -15.46
CA GLU A 121 9.74 3.22 -15.94
C GLU A 121 8.38 3.68 -15.39
N ASP A 122 7.29 3.26 -16.05
CA ASP A 122 5.91 3.53 -15.62
C ASP A 122 5.62 2.83 -14.26
N PRO A 123 5.05 3.51 -13.26
CA PRO A 123 4.63 2.89 -12.00
C PRO A 123 3.82 1.60 -12.15
N ARG A 124 3.01 1.46 -13.20
CA ARG A 124 2.29 0.20 -13.45
C ARG A 124 3.22 -0.95 -13.84
N SER A 125 4.24 -0.72 -14.66
CA SER A 125 5.20 -1.77 -15.05
C SER A 125 6.08 -2.21 -13.88
N MET A 126 6.31 -1.31 -12.92
CA MET A 126 7.05 -1.58 -11.68
C MET A 126 6.18 -2.16 -10.56
N GLY A 127 4.90 -2.43 -10.84
CA GLY A 127 3.99 -3.11 -9.93
C GLY A 127 3.48 -2.26 -8.77
N PHE A 128 3.56 -0.93 -8.82
CA PHE A 128 3.00 -0.03 -7.78
C PHE A 128 1.49 0.02 -7.80
#